data_AF-A0A0F8F225-F1
#
_entry.id   AF-A0A0F8F225-F1
#
_cell.length_a   1.000
_cell.length_b   1.000
_cell.length_c   1.000
_cell.angle_alpha   90.00
_cell.angle_beta   90.00
_cell.angle_gamma   90.00
#
_symmetry.space_group_name_H-M   'P 1'
#
loop_
_entity.id
_entity.type
_entity.pdbx_description
1 polymer ?
#
loop_
_entity_poly.entity_id
_entity_poly.type
_entity_poly.pdbx_seq_one_letter_code
_entity_poly.pdbx_strand_id
1 'polypeptide(L)'
;MYIPYEFLGKVFVYLMLLAFVGTELALLIGVYSFKKHRIIFPSFVLFTLYLFYSPAKWICRVFRIRDTLVDDILIDVRNAVMHDDFLHTKGKKILLLPQCLRHPNCKARCDPVYGYECKRCGLCDISKLYEAAEKYGFRVFVVPGGSFVKKIFKKYKPEACLGVACYNELAENMQAVSFVPTQGVLLLKDGCFNTEANVEEIIHKMEMCDV
;
A
#
# COMPACT_ATOMS: atom_id res chain seq x y z
N MET A 1 11.77 45.42 14.84
CA MET A 1 10.78 44.46 15.38
C MET A 1 11.56 43.41 16.18
N TYR A 2 11.78 43.66 17.47
CA TYR A 2 12.50 42.70 18.34
C TYR A 2 11.52 41.61 18.73
N ILE A 3 11.71 40.39 18.21
CA ILE A 3 10.96 39.22 18.71
C ILE A 3 11.55 38.92 20.09
N PRO A 4 10.80 39.04 21.19
CA PRO A 4 11.33 38.75 22.51
C PRO A 4 11.60 37.24 22.60
N TYR A 5 12.87 36.86 22.77
CA TYR A 5 13.29 35.45 22.87
C TYR A 5 12.51 34.67 23.96
N GLU A 6 12.05 35.35 25.01
CA GLU A 6 11.18 34.77 26.03
C GLU A 6 9.82 34.30 25.49
N PHE A 7 9.21 35.06 24.57
CA PHE A 7 7.95 34.67 23.95
C PHE A 7 8.15 33.45 23.06
N LEU A 8 9.23 33.45 22.26
CA LEU A 8 9.60 32.31 21.42
C LEU A 8 9.85 31.05 22.26
N GLY A 9 10.56 31.19 23.39
CA GLY A 9 10.81 30.10 24.34
C GLY A 9 9.53 29.52 24.95
N LYS A 10 8.60 30.38 25.40
CA LYS A 10 7.30 29.96 25.93
C LYS A 10 6.49 29.19 24.88
N VAL A 11 6.40 29.72 23.66
CA VAL A 11 5.70 29.05 22.55
C VAL A 11 6.30 27.67 22.26
N PHE A 12 7.65 27.57 22.22
CA PHE A 12 8.33 26.30 22.00
C PHE A 12 8.01 25.27 23.10
N VAL A 13 8.05 25.66 24.37
CA VAL A 13 7.73 24.78 25.51
C VAL A 13 6.28 24.29 25.44
N TYR A 14 5.33 25.17 25.14
CA TYR A 14 3.92 24.77 24.99
C TYR A 14 3.72 23.80 23.83
N LEU A 15 4.38 24.02 22.68
CA LEU A 15 4.33 23.10 21.55
C LEU A 15 4.91 21.72 21.90
N MET A 16 6.02 21.68 22.64
CA MET A 16 6.62 20.43 23.11
C MET A 16 5.69 19.66 24.05
N LEU A 17 5.08 20.34 25.02
CA LEU A 17 4.12 19.71 25.94
C LEU A 17 2.90 19.17 25.19
N LEU A 18 2.38 19.93 24.23
CA LEU A 18 1.24 19.54 23.41
C LEU A 18 1.58 18.30 22.54
N ALA A 19 2.79 18.26 21.95
CA ALA A 19 3.27 17.11 21.21
C ALA A 19 3.43 15.86 22.09
N PHE A 20 3.95 16.03 23.32
CA PHE A 20 4.09 14.93 24.27
C PHE A 20 2.74 14.36 24.68
N VAL A 21 1.80 15.21 25.11
CA VAL A 21 0.42 14.81 25.46
C VAL A 21 -0.28 14.15 24.27
N GLY A 22 -0.10 14.69 23.07
CA GLY A 22 -0.65 14.11 21.84
C GLY A 22 -0.09 12.72 21.55
N THR A 23 1.20 12.49 21.83
CA THR A 23 1.86 11.19 21.65
C THR A 23 1.37 10.17 22.68
N GLU A 24 1.28 10.54 23.96
CA GLU A 24 0.73 9.69 25.03
C GLU A 24 -0.72 9.27 24.73
N LEU A 25 -1.56 10.23 24.31
CA LEU A 25 -2.94 9.95 23.92
C LEU A 25 -3.00 9.01 22.70
N ALA A 26 -2.14 9.22 21.70
CA ALA A 26 -2.04 8.35 20.53
C ALA A 26 -1.62 6.92 20.90
N LEU A 27 -0.67 6.75 21.82
CA LEU A 27 -0.26 5.45 22.34
C LEU A 27 -1.39 4.75 23.10
N LEU A 28 -2.10 5.47 23.98
CA LEU A 28 -3.26 4.94 24.69
C LEU A 28 -4.38 4.51 23.75
N ILE A 29 -4.68 5.33 22.73
CA ILE A 29 -5.63 4.97 21.66
C ILE A 29 -5.13 3.75 20.90
N GLY A 30 -3.84 3.68 20.58
CA GLY A 30 -3.20 2.53 19.92
C GLY A 30 -3.38 1.24 20.72
N VAL A 31 -3.06 1.26 22.01
CA VAL A 31 -3.21 0.10 22.92
C VAL A 31 -4.67 -0.30 23.07
N TYR A 32 -5.58 0.65 23.25
CA TYR A 32 -7.02 0.38 23.36
C TYR A 32 -7.59 -0.20 22.05
N SER A 33 -7.17 0.36 20.91
CA SER A 33 -7.50 -0.11 19.57
C SER A 33 -7.01 -1.54 19.33
N PHE A 34 -5.79 -1.86 19.77
CA PHE A 34 -5.21 -3.20 19.68
C PHE A 34 -6.01 -4.21 20.52
N LYS A 35 -6.39 -3.83 21.75
CA LYS A 35 -7.15 -4.68 22.66
C LYS A 35 -8.56 -5.01 22.17
N LYS A 36 -9.17 -4.13 21.37
CA LYS A 36 -10.55 -4.31 20.86
C LYS A 36 -10.62 -4.90 19.45
N HIS A 37 -9.46 -5.23 18.84
CA HIS A 37 -9.34 -5.68 17.44
C HIS A 37 -10.06 -4.78 16.43
N ARG A 38 -10.30 -3.51 16.77
CA ARG A 38 -10.98 -2.53 15.91
C ARG A 38 -10.20 -1.24 15.90
N ILE A 39 -9.85 -0.78 14.71
CA ILE A 39 -9.14 0.48 14.51
C ILE A 39 -10.15 1.62 14.59
N ILE A 40 -10.16 2.33 15.71
CA ILE A 40 -11.18 3.34 16.03
C ILE A 40 -11.00 4.61 15.19
N PHE A 41 -9.76 4.94 14.83
CA PHE A 41 -9.42 6.09 13.97
C PHE A 41 -8.45 5.70 12.85
N PRO A 42 -8.93 4.99 11.81
CA PRO A 42 -8.17 4.58 10.62
C PRO A 42 -7.29 5.68 10.03
N SER A 43 -7.90 6.85 9.77
CA SER A 43 -7.24 7.97 9.12
C SER A 43 -6.14 8.59 9.98
N PHE A 44 -6.33 8.65 11.31
CA PHE A 44 -5.31 9.17 12.22
C PHE A 44 -4.10 8.22 12.30
N VAL A 45 -4.35 6.92 12.43
CA VAL A 45 -3.28 5.91 12.46
C VAL A 45 -2.43 5.97 11.19
N LEU A 46 -3.07 5.97 10.03
CA LEU A 46 -2.36 6.06 8.75
C LEU A 46 -1.63 7.40 8.61
N PHE A 47 -2.25 8.52 9.00
CA PHE A 47 -1.60 9.83 9.01
C PHE A 47 -0.33 9.84 9.86
N THR A 48 -0.38 9.32 11.09
CA THR A 48 0.77 9.22 11.98
C THR A 48 1.85 8.35 11.37
N LEU A 49 1.52 7.17 10.85
CA LEU A 49 2.50 6.30 10.20
C LEU A 49 3.19 6.98 9.01
N TYR A 50 2.45 7.74 8.19
CA TYR A 50 3.02 8.48 7.07
C TYR A 50 3.89 9.66 7.51
N LEU A 51 3.50 10.38 8.56
CA LEU A 51 4.30 11.46 9.12
C LEU A 51 5.67 10.96 9.62
N PHE A 52 5.69 9.77 10.23
CA PHE A 52 6.88 9.17 10.79
C PHE A 52 7.62 8.21 9.84
N TYR A 53 7.14 7.97 8.63
CA TYR A 53 7.75 7.03 7.67
C TYR A 53 9.22 7.37 7.38
N SER A 54 9.50 8.61 6.96
CA SER A 54 10.87 9.03 6.64
C SER A 54 11.79 9.06 7.87
N PRO A 55 11.37 9.62 9.03
CA PRO A 55 12.14 9.51 10.28
C PRO A 55 12.41 8.05 10.69
N ALA A 56 11.42 7.17 10.62
CA ALA A 56 11.56 5.77 11.00
C ALA A 56 12.57 5.03 10.11
N LYS A 57 12.50 5.21 8.79
CA LYS A 57 13.49 4.65 7.86
C LYS A 57 14.90 5.19 8.11
N TRP A 58 15.03 6.46 8.47
CA TRP A 58 16.32 7.02 8.85
C TRP A 58 16.87 6.36 10.12
N ILE A 59 16.05 6.19 11.16
CA ILE A 59 16.42 5.46 12.38
C ILE A 59 16.84 4.02 12.04
N CYS A 60 16.05 3.27 11.26
CA CYS A 60 16.40 1.90 10.88
C CYS A 60 17.79 1.81 10.22
N ARG A 61 18.11 2.73 9.30
CA ARG A 61 19.43 2.81 8.66
C ARG A 61 20.55 3.09 9.65
N VAL A 62 20.34 4.02 10.59
CA VAL A 62 21.32 4.36 11.64
C VAL A 62 21.62 3.16 12.53
N PHE A 63 20.59 2.41 12.93
CA PHE A 63 20.72 1.24 13.80
C PHE A 63 20.98 -0.07 13.04
N ARG A 64 21.22 -0.02 11.71
CA ARG A 64 21.43 -1.20 10.84
C ARG A 64 20.32 -2.25 10.95
N ILE A 65 19.09 -1.79 11.17
CA ILE A 65 17.88 -2.61 11.09
C ILE A 65 17.51 -2.78 9.62
N ARG A 66 16.82 -3.86 9.28
CA ARG A 66 16.30 -4.12 7.92
C ARG A 66 15.48 -2.93 7.40
N ASP A 67 15.93 -2.31 6.30
CA ASP A 67 15.31 -1.11 5.70
C ASP A 67 13.85 -1.31 5.28
N THR A 68 13.47 -2.54 4.91
CA THR A 68 12.11 -2.90 4.50
C THR A 68 11.14 -3.09 5.66
N LEU A 69 11.62 -3.09 6.92
CA LEU A 69 10.77 -3.33 8.09
C LEU A 69 9.65 -2.29 8.22
N VAL A 70 9.96 -1.02 7.93
CA VAL A 70 8.98 0.07 8.03
C VAL A 70 7.91 -0.07 6.95
N ASP A 71 8.29 -0.49 5.75
CA ASP A 71 7.35 -0.74 4.64
C ASP A 71 6.41 -1.89 4.95
N ASP A 72 6.97 -2.99 5.46
CA ASP A 72 6.25 -4.21 5.84
C ASP A 72 5.13 -3.89 6.85
N ILE A 73 5.49 -3.22 7.95
CA ILE A 73 4.53 -2.77 8.97
C ILE A 73 3.47 -1.84 8.37
N LEU A 74 3.87 -0.92 7.49
CA LEU A 74 2.94 0.03 6.88
C LEU A 74 1.94 -0.68 5.96
N ILE A 75 2.37 -1.69 5.22
CA ILE A 75 1.53 -2.52 4.34
C ILE A 75 0.55 -3.33 5.20
N ASP A 76 1.02 -3.99 6.25
CA ASP A 76 0.19 -4.81 7.14
C ASP A 76 -0.87 -3.99 7.87
N VAL A 77 -0.47 -2.88 8.47
CA VAL A 77 -1.43 -1.98 9.15
C VAL A 77 -2.45 -1.48 8.15
N ARG A 78 -2.03 -1.14 6.93
CA ARG A 78 -2.98 -0.64 5.93
C ARG A 78 -3.92 -1.72 5.41
N ASN A 79 -3.43 -2.94 5.21
CA ASN A 79 -4.27 -4.09 4.90
C ASN A 79 -5.34 -4.29 5.98
N ALA A 80 -4.96 -4.22 7.26
CA ALA A 80 -5.90 -4.34 8.38
C ALA A 80 -6.90 -3.18 8.43
N VAL A 81 -6.44 -1.94 8.23
CA VAL A 81 -7.29 -0.75 8.24
C VAL A 81 -8.33 -0.77 7.11
N MET A 82 -7.91 -1.13 5.90
CA MET A 82 -8.76 -1.08 4.70
C MET A 82 -9.54 -2.39 4.49
N HIS A 83 -9.41 -3.36 5.39
CA HIS A 83 -9.97 -4.69 5.24
C HIS A 83 -11.48 -4.66 4.99
N ASP A 84 -12.23 -4.09 5.92
CA ASP A 84 -13.69 -4.11 5.86
C ASP A 84 -14.21 -3.32 4.65
N ASP A 85 -13.66 -2.14 4.36
CA ASP A 85 -14.08 -1.34 3.20
C ASP A 85 -13.80 -2.06 1.87
N PHE A 86 -12.70 -2.80 1.80
CA PHE A 86 -12.33 -3.59 0.63
C PHE A 86 -13.31 -4.75 0.41
N LEU A 87 -13.70 -5.48 1.47
CA LEU A 87 -14.67 -6.57 1.39
C LEU A 87 -16.03 -6.11 0.88
N HIS A 88 -16.53 -4.97 1.37
CA HIS A 88 -17.88 -4.49 1.04
C HIS A 88 -17.96 -3.76 -0.32
N THR A 89 -16.86 -3.69 -1.08
CA THR A 89 -16.84 -3.00 -2.37
C THR A 89 -17.49 -3.85 -3.47
N LYS A 90 -18.62 -3.38 -3.99
CA LYS A 90 -19.37 -4.04 -5.08
C LYS A 90 -19.05 -3.48 -6.48
N GLY A 91 -18.33 -2.36 -6.52
CA GLY A 91 -18.08 -1.61 -7.75
C GLY A 91 -16.90 -2.11 -8.57
N LYS A 92 -16.25 -1.19 -9.29
CA LYS A 92 -15.11 -1.52 -10.17
C LYS A 92 -13.87 -1.92 -9.37
N LYS A 93 -13.54 -3.21 -9.35
CA LYS A 93 -12.35 -3.77 -8.68
C LYS A 93 -11.19 -3.92 -9.66
N ILE A 94 -9.96 -3.61 -9.24
CA ILE A 94 -8.76 -3.81 -10.06
C ILE A 94 -7.68 -4.60 -9.34
N LEU A 95 -6.91 -5.37 -10.12
CA LEU A 95 -5.70 -6.05 -9.69
C LEU A 95 -4.51 -5.40 -10.41
N LEU A 96 -3.56 -4.86 -9.66
CA LEU A 96 -2.32 -4.29 -10.16
C LEU A 96 -1.17 -5.27 -9.94
N LEU A 97 -0.57 -5.73 -11.04
CA LEU A 97 0.58 -6.62 -11.05
C LEU A 97 1.84 -5.88 -11.51
N PRO A 98 3.01 -6.17 -10.94
CA PRO A 98 4.25 -5.52 -11.33
C PRO A 98 4.77 -6.14 -12.64
N GLN A 99 5.44 -5.33 -13.47
CA GLN A 99 6.08 -5.82 -14.70
C GLN A 99 7.10 -6.93 -14.47
N CYS A 100 7.69 -6.99 -13.26
CA CYS A 100 8.77 -7.92 -12.91
C CYS A 100 8.29 -9.39 -12.88
N LEU A 101 6.98 -9.64 -12.72
CA LEU A 101 6.39 -10.99 -12.81
C LEU A 101 6.34 -11.52 -14.25
N ARG A 102 6.55 -10.66 -15.25
CA ARG A 102 6.53 -11.10 -16.64
C ARG A 102 7.75 -11.97 -16.92
N HIS A 103 7.51 -13.06 -17.63
CA HIS A 103 8.59 -13.84 -18.20
C HIS A 103 9.43 -12.98 -19.18
N PRO A 104 10.76 -13.12 -19.23
CA PRO A 104 11.63 -12.33 -20.14
C PRO A 104 11.21 -12.40 -21.61
N ASN A 105 10.70 -13.55 -22.06
CA ASN A 105 10.21 -13.76 -23.42
C ASN A 105 8.77 -13.25 -23.67
N CYS A 106 8.18 -12.49 -22.74
CA CYS A 106 6.82 -11.98 -22.86
C CYS A 106 6.73 -10.86 -23.91
N LYS A 107 5.94 -11.10 -24.97
CA LYS A 107 5.73 -10.16 -26.10
C LYS A 107 4.66 -9.08 -25.84
N ALA A 108 4.27 -8.84 -24.59
CA ALA A 108 3.26 -7.83 -24.26
C ALA A 108 3.72 -6.41 -24.65
N ARG A 109 2.85 -5.67 -25.34
CA ARG A 109 3.08 -4.26 -25.67
C ARG A 109 2.70 -3.37 -24.49
N CYS A 110 3.47 -2.32 -24.24
CA CYS A 110 3.13 -1.33 -23.22
C CYS A 110 2.21 -0.24 -23.80
N ASP A 111 1.01 -0.11 -23.26
CA ASP A 111 0.13 1.03 -23.44
C ASP A 111 0.59 2.19 -22.53
N PRO A 112 0.63 3.44 -23.02
CA PRO A 112 1.16 4.59 -22.27
C PRO A 112 0.33 4.99 -21.02
N VAL A 113 -0.86 4.43 -20.86
CA VAL A 113 -1.78 4.73 -19.76
C VAL A 113 -2.02 3.52 -18.86
N TYR A 114 -2.24 2.35 -19.43
CA TYR A 114 -2.65 1.14 -18.72
C TYR A 114 -1.52 0.14 -18.45
N GLY A 115 -0.32 0.38 -18.98
CA GLY A 115 0.82 -0.51 -18.82
C GLY A 115 0.82 -1.66 -19.84
N TYR A 116 1.39 -2.80 -19.49
CA TYR A 116 1.54 -3.93 -20.40
C TYR A 116 0.21 -4.64 -20.68
N GLU A 117 -0.10 -4.79 -21.96
CA GLU A 117 -1.21 -5.59 -22.46
C GLU A 117 -0.84 -7.07 -22.47
N CYS A 118 -1.13 -7.76 -21.37
CA CYS A 118 -0.93 -9.21 -21.28
C CYS A 118 -1.77 -9.94 -22.34
N LYS A 119 -1.12 -10.78 -23.16
CA LYS A 119 -1.78 -11.65 -24.16
C LYS A 119 -2.00 -13.08 -23.65
N ARG A 120 -1.90 -13.30 -22.33
CA ARG A 120 -2.06 -14.61 -21.66
C ARG A 120 -1.21 -15.71 -22.32
N CYS A 121 0.06 -15.42 -22.56
CA CYS A 121 0.98 -16.33 -23.26
C CYS A 121 1.37 -17.60 -22.48
N GLY A 122 0.89 -17.77 -21.24
CA GLY A 122 1.18 -18.95 -20.40
C GLY A 122 2.60 -19.03 -19.80
N LEU A 123 3.50 -18.11 -20.14
CA LEU A 123 4.91 -18.17 -19.71
C LEU A 123 5.17 -17.75 -18.25
N CYS A 124 4.19 -17.18 -17.56
CA CYS A 124 4.30 -16.70 -16.18
C CYS A 124 2.93 -16.78 -15.49
N ASP A 125 2.92 -16.66 -14.16
CA ASP A 125 1.71 -16.82 -13.35
C ASP A 125 0.67 -15.72 -13.56
N ILE A 126 1.03 -14.62 -14.24
CA ILE A 126 0.08 -13.56 -14.62
C ILE A 126 -1.13 -14.16 -15.36
N SER A 127 -0.95 -15.18 -16.21
CA SER A 127 -2.08 -15.81 -16.92
C SER A 127 -3.10 -16.42 -15.97
N LYS A 128 -2.64 -17.13 -14.93
CA LYS A 128 -3.49 -17.74 -13.90
C LYS A 128 -4.23 -16.67 -13.09
N LEU A 129 -3.54 -15.57 -12.77
CA LEU A 129 -4.13 -14.44 -12.07
C LEU A 129 -5.20 -13.73 -12.92
N TYR A 130 -5.05 -13.68 -14.25
CA TYR A 130 -6.10 -13.18 -15.14
C TYR A 130 -7.36 -14.04 -15.08
N GLU A 131 -7.22 -15.36 -15.13
CA GLU A 131 -8.36 -16.29 -15.06
C GLU A 131 -9.09 -16.18 -13.71
N ALA A 132 -8.35 -16.13 -12.61
CA ALA A 132 -8.93 -15.92 -11.29
C ALA A 132 -9.58 -14.54 -11.13
N ALA A 133 -8.96 -13.49 -11.67
CA ALA A 133 -9.50 -12.13 -11.62
C ALA A 133 -10.83 -12.03 -12.38
N GLU A 134 -10.96 -12.69 -13.55
CA GLU A 134 -12.24 -12.74 -14.28
C GLU A 134 -13.35 -13.40 -13.46
N LYS A 135 -13.03 -14.47 -12.73
CA LYS A 135 -13.98 -15.15 -11.83
C LYS A 135 -14.52 -14.22 -10.74
N TYR A 136 -13.67 -13.41 -10.12
CA TYR A 136 -14.04 -12.55 -8.98
C TYR A 136 -14.35 -11.08 -9.36
N GLY A 137 -14.47 -10.79 -10.66
CA GLY A 137 -14.85 -9.45 -11.16
C GLY A 137 -13.76 -8.39 -11.04
N PHE A 138 -12.49 -8.78 -11.05
CA PHE A 138 -11.34 -7.87 -11.04
C PHE A 138 -10.82 -7.60 -12.46
N ARG A 139 -10.56 -6.33 -12.76
CA ARG A 139 -9.81 -5.96 -13.97
C ARG A 139 -8.32 -5.91 -13.69
N VAL A 140 -7.54 -6.69 -14.42
CA VAL A 140 -6.08 -6.78 -14.23
C VAL A 140 -5.33 -5.75 -15.08
N PHE A 141 -4.37 -5.07 -14.48
CA PHE A 141 -3.38 -4.23 -15.15
C PHE A 141 -1.96 -4.63 -14.73
N VAL A 142 -1.06 -4.71 -15.71
CA VAL A 142 0.36 -5.02 -15.46
C VAL A 142 1.17 -3.73 -15.62
N VAL A 143 1.66 -3.17 -14.52
CA VAL A 143 2.24 -1.82 -14.51
C VAL A 143 3.77 -1.83 -14.53
N PRO A 144 4.41 -0.97 -15.34
CA PRO A 144 5.87 -0.79 -15.29
C PRO A 144 6.39 -0.13 -14.02
N GLY A 145 5.55 0.65 -13.34
CA GLY A 145 5.90 1.35 -12.11
C GLY A 145 4.80 2.29 -11.63
N GLY A 146 5.02 2.94 -10.49
CA GLY A 146 3.99 3.70 -9.76
C GLY A 146 3.33 4.85 -10.52
N SER A 147 4.00 5.44 -11.53
CA SER A 147 3.41 6.50 -12.35
C SER A 147 2.18 6.03 -13.15
N PHE A 148 2.13 4.74 -13.52
CA PHE A 148 0.97 4.15 -14.20
C PHE A 148 -0.20 3.94 -13.24
N VAL A 149 0.05 3.65 -11.97
CA VAL A 149 -1.00 3.52 -10.94
C VAL A 149 -1.85 4.78 -10.91
N LYS A 150 -1.22 5.96 -10.80
CA LYS A 150 -1.94 7.25 -10.80
C LYS A 150 -2.76 7.48 -12.09
N LYS A 151 -2.21 7.10 -13.25
CA LYS A 151 -2.91 7.23 -14.54
C LYS A 151 -4.13 6.29 -14.64
N ILE A 152 -3.99 5.05 -14.20
CA ILE A 152 -5.07 4.05 -14.17
C ILE A 152 -6.18 4.54 -13.25
N PHE A 153 -5.85 5.00 -12.04
CA PHE A 153 -6.86 5.53 -11.10
C PHE A 153 -7.61 6.73 -11.68
N LYS A 154 -6.92 7.64 -12.37
CA LYS A 154 -7.56 8.80 -13.02
C LYS A 154 -8.50 8.39 -14.16
N LYS A 155 -8.14 7.39 -14.97
CA LYS A 155 -8.88 7.00 -16.17
C LYS A 155 -9.96 5.96 -15.91
N TYR A 156 -9.64 4.91 -15.17
CA TYR A 156 -10.54 3.80 -14.89
C TYR A 156 -11.46 4.07 -13.68
N LYS A 157 -10.99 4.89 -12.72
CA LYS A 157 -11.70 5.22 -11.47
C LYS A 157 -12.20 3.96 -10.74
N PRO A 158 -11.27 3.09 -10.28
CA PRO A 158 -11.62 1.92 -9.50
C PRO A 158 -12.22 2.32 -8.15
N GLU A 159 -13.07 1.46 -7.62
CA GLU A 159 -13.67 1.56 -6.29
C GLU A 159 -12.95 0.68 -5.27
N ALA A 160 -12.16 -0.32 -5.71
CA ALA A 160 -11.22 -1.06 -4.87
C ALA A 160 -10.01 -1.54 -5.68
N CYS A 161 -8.89 -1.75 -4.99
CA CYS A 161 -7.63 -2.15 -5.61
C CYS A 161 -6.91 -3.25 -4.81
N LEU A 162 -6.48 -4.30 -5.49
CA LEU A 162 -5.51 -5.26 -4.98
C LEU A 162 -4.16 -5.01 -5.68
N GLY A 163 -3.13 -4.67 -4.92
CA GLY A 163 -1.79 -4.40 -5.44
C GLY A 163 -0.81 -5.51 -5.10
N VAL A 164 0.07 -5.85 -6.05
CA VAL A 164 1.19 -6.77 -5.83
C VAL A 164 2.49 -6.05 -6.22
N ALA A 165 3.45 -5.95 -5.31
CA ALA A 165 4.77 -5.35 -5.60
C ALA A 165 5.81 -5.70 -4.51
N CYS A 166 7.03 -5.20 -4.67
CA CYS A 166 8.03 -5.23 -3.60
C CYS A 166 7.71 -4.20 -2.51
N TYR A 167 8.38 -4.29 -1.35
CA TYR A 167 8.14 -3.48 -0.16
C TYR A 167 7.98 -1.97 -0.44
N ASN A 168 9.00 -1.34 -1.04
CA ASN A 168 9.01 0.10 -1.28
C ASN A 168 7.88 0.52 -2.24
N GLU A 169 7.76 -0.16 -3.39
CA GLU A 169 6.76 0.18 -4.38
C GLU A 169 5.34 -0.02 -3.85
N LEU A 170 5.09 -1.09 -3.09
CA LEU A 170 3.77 -1.38 -2.56
C LEU A 170 3.36 -0.32 -1.52
N ALA A 171 4.24 -0.01 -0.57
CA ALA A 171 4.00 1.00 0.46
C ALA A 171 3.71 2.39 -0.15
N GLU A 172 4.54 2.85 -1.08
CA GLU A 172 4.37 4.15 -1.76
C GLU A 172 3.11 4.21 -2.62
N ASN A 173 2.84 3.15 -3.39
CA ASN A 173 1.66 3.13 -4.26
C ASN A 173 0.38 3.07 -3.44
N MET A 174 0.33 2.26 -2.38
CA MET A 174 -0.79 2.25 -1.45
C MET A 174 -1.00 3.67 -0.91
N GLN A 175 0.04 4.33 -0.38
CA GLN A 175 -0.07 5.72 0.08
C GLN A 175 -0.67 6.65 -0.99
N ALA A 176 -0.19 6.56 -2.24
CA ALA A 176 -0.67 7.39 -3.34
C ALA A 176 -2.15 7.18 -3.70
N VAL A 177 -2.74 6.02 -3.34
CA VAL A 177 -4.15 5.68 -3.58
C VAL A 177 -4.95 5.56 -2.29
N SER A 178 -4.60 6.32 -1.25
CA SER A 178 -5.26 6.34 0.07
C SER A 178 -6.76 6.65 0.08
N PHE A 179 -7.31 7.12 -1.03
CA PHE A 179 -8.72 7.46 -1.18
C PHE A 179 -9.59 6.29 -1.69
N VAL A 180 -8.99 5.11 -1.93
CA VAL A 180 -9.70 3.90 -2.37
C VAL A 180 -9.32 2.73 -1.45
N PRO A 181 -10.29 1.89 -1.02
CA PRO A 181 -10.01 0.65 -0.32
C PRO A 181 -8.98 -0.19 -1.09
N THR A 182 -7.84 -0.43 -0.45
CA THR A 182 -6.70 -1.08 -1.09
C THR A 182 -6.15 -2.19 -0.19
N GLN A 183 -5.96 -3.36 -0.77
CA GLN A 183 -5.18 -4.45 -0.20
C GLN A 183 -3.87 -4.62 -0.97
N GLY A 184 -2.83 -5.08 -0.28
CA GLY A 184 -1.50 -5.36 -0.84
C GLY A 184 -1.05 -6.78 -0.55
N VAL A 185 -0.34 -7.39 -1.50
CA VAL A 185 0.42 -8.64 -1.34
C VAL A 185 1.87 -8.39 -1.74
N LEU A 186 2.80 -8.77 -0.86
CA LEU A 186 4.23 -8.67 -1.15
C LEU A 186 4.68 -9.79 -2.10
N LEU A 187 5.66 -9.48 -2.95
CA LEU A 187 6.36 -10.50 -3.71
C LEU A 187 7.13 -11.44 -2.76
N LEU A 188 7.10 -12.75 -3.04
CA LEU A 188 7.90 -13.75 -2.33
C LEU A 188 9.40 -13.55 -2.61
N LYS A 189 9.71 -13.10 -3.82
CA LYS A 189 11.07 -12.80 -4.28
C LYS A 189 11.04 -11.52 -5.11
N ASP A 190 11.80 -10.52 -4.66
CA ASP A 190 12.02 -9.26 -5.37
C ASP A 190 13.39 -9.25 -6.09
N GLY A 191 13.78 -8.11 -6.67
CA GLY A 191 15.02 -7.98 -7.46
C GLY A 191 14.81 -7.56 -8.92
N CYS A 192 13.63 -7.07 -9.27
CA CYS A 192 13.27 -6.52 -10.60
C CYS A 192 13.43 -7.47 -11.80
N PHE A 193 13.80 -8.73 -11.55
CA PHE A 193 13.97 -9.76 -12.56
C PHE A 193 13.65 -11.12 -11.95
N ASN A 194 12.88 -11.94 -12.68
CA ASN A 194 12.46 -13.28 -12.25
C ASN A 194 11.89 -13.30 -10.82
N THR A 195 10.99 -12.34 -10.56
CA THR A 195 10.31 -12.21 -9.26
C THR A 195 9.21 -13.24 -9.14
N GLU A 196 8.86 -13.59 -7.91
CA GLU A 196 7.86 -14.63 -7.61
C GLU A 196 6.77 -14.03 -6.70
N ALA A 197 5.52 -14.42 -6.93
CA ALA A 197 4.38 -14.01 -6.13
C ALA A 197 3.64 -15.24 -5.61
N ASN A 198 3.02 -15.10 -4.44
CA ASN A 198 2.11 -16.11 -3.90
C ASN A 198 0.77 -16.02 -4.64
N VAL A 199 0.56 -16.89 -5.62
CA VAL A 199 -0.65 -16.88 -6.47
C VAL A 199 -1.88 -17.18 -5.63
N GLU A 200 -1.77 -18.14 -4.72
CA GLU A 200 -2.84 -18.58 -3.83
C GLU A 200 -3.30 -17.45 -2.91
N GLU A 201 -2.37 -16.68 -2.33
CA GLU A 201 -2.70 -15.53 -1.48
C GLU A 201 -3.40 -14.42 -2.27
N ILE A 202 -2.95 -14.13 -3.49
CA ILE A 202 -3.59 -13.12 -4.36
C ILE A 202 -5.02 -13.56 -4.71
N ILE A 203 -5.21 -14.83 -5.06
CA ILE A 203 -6.52 -15.39 -5.36
C ILE A 203 -7.43 -15.33 -4.14
N HIS A 204 -6.93 -15.74 -2.98
CA HIS A 204 -7.67 -15.68 -1.73
C HIS A 204 -8.14 -14.25 -1.43
N LYS A 205 -7.27 -13.24 -1.57
CA LYS A 205 -7.67 -11.84 -1.35
C LYS A 205 -8.74 -11.36 -2.32
N MET A 206 -8.76 -11.84 -3.57
CA MET A 206 -9.83 -11.52 -4.52
C MET A 206 -11.16 -12.17 -4.14
N GLU A 207 -11.11 -13.43 -3.66
CA GLU A 207 -12.28 -14.19 -3.22
C GLU A 207 -13.00 -13.51 -2.04
N MET A 208 -12.28 -12.87 -1.13
CA MET A 208 -12.91 -12.19 0.02
C MET A 208 -13.87 -11.07 -0.41
N CYS A 209 -13.71 -10.48 -1.60
CA CYS A 209 -14.58 -9.43 -2.15
C CYS A 209 -15.77 -9.95 -2.97
N ASP A 210 -15.98 -11.26 -3.02
CA ASP A 210 -17.10 -11.90 -3.72
C ASP A 210 -18.24 -12.32 -2.77
N VAL A 211 -18.14 -11.92 -1.50
CA VAL A 211 -19.08 -12.25 -0.41
C VAL A 211 -20.22 -11.23 -0.32
#